data_AF-A0A5J4P3U9-F1
#
_entry.id   AF-A0A5J4P3U9-F1
#
_cell.length_a   1.000
_cell.length_b   1.000
_cell.length_c   1.000
_cell.angle_alpha   90.00
_cell.angle_beta   90.00
_cell.angle_gamma   90.00
#
_symmetry.space_group_name_H-M   'P 1'
#
loop_
_entity.id
_entity.type
_entity.pdbx_description
1 polymer ?
#
loop_
_entity_poly.entity_id
_entity_poly.type
_entity_poly.pdbx_seq_one_letter_code
_entity_poly.pdbx_strand_id
1 'polypeptide(L)'
;LAMTVYGDLDVSIIDELPPGRKPINTIHLFGNRKESLYRFIRQQINEGRQVYIVYPLIKESEKIDLKNLEEGFVHIREEFPEFKVCKVHGKMSSAEKDEQMQAFILGKAQIMVATTVIEVGVNVPNASVMVIENAERFGLSQLHQLRGRVGRGAEQSYCILATDYKLA
;
A
#
# COMPACT_ATOMS: atom_id res chain seq x y z
N LEU A 1 12.11 -24.28 13.28
CA LEU A 1 12.65 -25.24 14.26
C LEU A 1 11.86 -25.03 15.57
N ALA A 2 11.05 -25.91 16.13
CA ALA A 2 10.48 -27.21 15.80
C ALA A 2 9.21 -27.34 16.67
N MET A 3 8.17 -28.08 16.24
CA MET A 3 7.50 -29.09 17.07
C MET A 3 6.37 -29.76 16.31
N THR A 4 6.65 -31.02 15.99
CA THR A 4 5.81 -32.12 15.57
C THR A 4 4.45 -32.16 16.30
N VAL A 5 3.35 -32.07 15.53
CA VAL A 5 2.08 -32.73 15.86
C VAL A 5 1.61 -33.39 14.56
N TYR A 6 1.76 -34.71 14.51
CA TYR A 6 1.19 -35.59 13.50
C TYR A 6 -0.32 -35.65 13.72
N GLY A 7 -1.09 -35.42 12.66
CA GLY A 7 -2.53 -35.63 12.62
C GLY A 7 -3.11 -35.06 11.33
N ASP A 8 -3.10 -35.88 10.26
CA ASP A 8 -3.86 -35.72 9.01
C ASP A 8 -4.24 -34.29 8.61
N LEU A 9 -3.25 -33.44 8.38
CA LEU A 9 -3.41 -32.30 7.49
C LEU A 9 -2.73 -32.71 6.19
N ASP A 10 -3.52 -33.22 5.26
CA ASP A 10 -3.24 -33.03 3.84
C ASP A 10 -3.13 -31.51 3.64
N VAL A 11 -1.92 -30.98 3.81
CA VAL A 11 -1.59 -29.62 3.40
C VAL A 11 -1.62 -29.66 1.88
N SER A 12 -2.83 -29.56 1.34
CA SER A 12 -3.05 -29.19 -0.04
C SER A 12 -2.55 -27.76 -0.16
N ILE A 13 -1.27 -27.59 -0.49
CA ILE A 13 -0.74 -26.32 -0.94
C ILE A 13 -1.42 -26.06 -2.29
N ILE A 14 -2.56 -25.38 -2.25
CA ILE A 14 -3.19 -24.84 -3.45
C ILE A 14 -2.32 -23.63 -3.84
N ASP A 15 -1.25 -23.90 -4.59
CA ASP A 15 -0.31 -22.89 -5.10
C ASP A 15 -0.76 -22.33 -6.46
N GLU A 16 -2.01 -22.60 -6.87
CA GLU A 16 -2.57 -22.10 -8.11
C GLU A 16 -3.20 -20.73 -7.92
N LEU A 17 -2.65 -19.74 -8.62
CA LEU A 17 -3.29 -18.45 -8.83
C LEU A 17 -4.64 -18.68 -9.53
N PRO A 18 -5.73 -18.04 -9.10
CA PRO A 18 -6.99 -18.07 -9.85
C PRO A 18 -6.76 -17.67 -11.32
N PRO A 19 -7.43 -18.31 -12.28
CA PRO A 19 -7.21 -18.05 -13.70
C PRO A 19 -7.35 -16.55 -14.02
N GLY A 20 -6.36 -16.00 -14.72
CA GLY A 20 -6.30 -14.57 -15.10
C GLY A 20 -5.54 -13.65 -14.12
N ARG A 21 -5.08 -14.16 -12.98
CA ARG A 21 -4.31 -13.36 -12.02
C ARG A 21 -2.83 -13.27 -12.41
N LYS A 22 -2.37 -12.06 -12.72
CA LYS A 22 -0.94 -11.78 -12.96
C LYS A 22 -0.17 -11.77 -11.62
N PRO A 23 1.07 -12.29 -11.59
CA PRO A 23 1.91 -12.19 -10.41
C PRO A 23 2.20 -10.72 -10.07
N ILE A 24 2.27 -10.39 -8.79
CA ILE A 24 2.55 -9.03 -8.33
C ILE A 24 4.06 -8.80 -8.37
N ASN A 25 4.51 -7.84 -9.19
CA ASN A 25 5.91 -7.47 -9.27
C ASN A 25 6.30 -6.71 -8.00
N THR A 26 7.14 -7.33 -7.17
CA THR A 26 7.59 -6.73 -5.91
C THR A 26 8.98 -6.13 -6.10
N ILE A 27 9.12 -4.84 -5.80
CA ILE A 27 10.36 -4.08 -5.98
C ILE A 27 10.74 -3.48 -4.62
N HIS A 28 11.99 -3.65 -4.22
CA HIS A 28 12.53 -2.97 -3.05
C HIS A 28 13.35 -1.75 -3.48
N LEU A 29 13.05 -0.59 -2.90
CA LEU A 29 13.72 0.67 -3.17
C LEU A 29 14.25 1.26 -1.87
N PHE A 30 15.46 1.81 -1.94
CA PHE A 30 16.00 2.64 -0.87
C PHE A 30 15.55 4.09 -1.08
N GLY A 31 15.46 4.87 0.00
CA GLY A 31 14.99 6.26 -0.01
C GLY A 31 15.72 7.20 -1.01
N ASN A 32 16.91 6.84 -1.49
CA ASN A 32 17.63 7.58 -2.53
C ASN A 32 17.05 7.45 -3.95
N ARG A 33 16.05 6.59 -4.18
CA ARG A 33 15.41 6.37 -5.49
C ARG A 33 13.97 6.91 -5.58
N LYS A 34 13.58 7.82 -4.69
CA LYS A 34 12.22 8.41 -4.66
C LYS A 34 11.81 9.07 -5.99
N GLU A 35 12.72 9.75 -6.68
CA GLU A 35 12.40 10.39 -7.97
C GLU A 35 11.96 9.36 -9.04
N SER A 36 12.66 8.23 -9.11
CA SER A 36 12.29 7.15 -10.04
C SER A 36 10.95 6.51 -9.68
N LEU A 37 10.67 6.37 -8.37
CA LEU A 37 9.38 5.92 -7.88
C LEU A 37 8.26 6.88 -8.29
N TYR A 38 8.45 8.18 -8.09
CA TYR A 38 7.43 9.17 -8.43
C TYR A 38 7.16 9.24 -9.93
N ARG A 39 8.20 9.15 -10.76
CA ARG A 39 8.04 9.03 -12.22
C ARG A 39 7.24 7.80 -12.61
N PHE A 40 7.51 6.66 -11.98
CA PHE A 40 6.75 5.43 -12.18
C PHE A 40 5.28 5.58 -11.76
N ILE A 41 5.02 6.17 -10.59
CA ILE A 41 3.65 6.45 -10.11
C ILE A 41 2.90 7.34 -11.12
N ARG A 42 3.51 8.42 -11.62
CA ARG A 42 2.88 9.29 -12.64
C ARG A 42 2.51 8.50 -13.89
N GLN A 43 3.41 7.66 -14.40
CA GLN A 43 3.12 6.81 -15.56
C GLN A 43 1.91 5.91 -15.31
N GLN A 44 1.87 5.25 -14.15
CA GLN A 44 0.77 4.36 -13.79
C GLN A 44 -0.56 5.10 -13.69
N ILE A 45 -0.58 6.29 -13.09
CA ILE A 45 -1.80 7.10 -12.99
C ILE A 45 -2.26 7.58 -14.38
N ASN A 46 -1.34 7.96 -15.25
CA ASN A 46 -1.64 8.33 -16.64
C ASN A 46 -2.17 7.15 -17.49
N GLU A 47 -1.84 5.92 -17.12
CA GLU A 47 -2.46 4.70 -17.67
C GLU A 47 -3.86 4.43 -17.10
N GLY A 48 -4.40 5.35 -16.30
CA GLY A 48 -5.74 5.28 -15.69
C GLY A 48 -5.77 4.51 -14.37
N ARG A 49 -4.61 4.18 -13.77
CA ARG A 49 -4.51 3.35 -12.56
C ARG A 49 -4.51 4.21 -11.29
N GLN A 50 -4.70 3.55 -10.16
CA GLN A 50 -4.69 4.20 -8.84
C GLN A 50 -3.61 3.61 -7.94
N VAL A 51 -3.15 4.42 -6.97
CA VAL A 51 -1.99 4.11 -6.14
C VAL A 51 -2.33 4.21 -4.66
N TYR A 52 -1.94 3.18 -3.91
CA TYR A 52 -1.90 3.22 -2.46
C TYR A 52 -0.50 3.60 -1.97
N ILE A 53 -0.41 4.49 -1.00
CA ILE A 53 0.82 4.81 -0.26
C ILE A 53 0.54 4.59 1.22
N VAL A 54 1.20 3.60 1.80
CA VAL A 54 0.92 3.11 3.15
C VAL A 54 2.08 3.43 4.07
N TYR A 55 1.78 4.14 5.16
CA TYR A 55 2.71 4.46 6.23
C TYR A 55 2.50 3.51 7.42
N PRO A 56 3.57 3.07 8.10
CA PRO A 56 3.45 2.25 9.30
C PRO A 56 2.86 3.07 10.43
N LEU A 57 2.07 2.42 11.29
CA LEU A 57 1.68 2.94 12.59
C LEU A 57 2.41 2.13 13.67
N ILE A 58 3.08 2.82 14.60
CA ILE A 58 3.71 2.25 15.78
C ILE A 58 2.84 2.55 16.99
N LYS A 59 2.34 1.50 17.65
CA LYS A 59 1.46 1.61 18.82
C LYS A 59 2.03 2.48 19.96
N GLU A 60 3.35 2.55 20.08
CA GLU A 60 4.05 3.30 21.13
C GLU A 60 4.04 4.82 20.87
N SER A 61 3.76 5.28 19.64
CA SER A 61 3.83 6.71 19.31
C SER A 61 2.85 7.16 18.23
N GLU A 62 1.55 6.98 18.48
CA GLU A 62 0.50 7.44 17.56
C GLU A 62 0.61 8.91 17.12
N LYS A 63 1.16 9.78 17.97
CA LYS A 63 1.36 11.20 17.63
C LYS A 63 2.42 11.38 16.54
N ILE A 64 3.50 10.61 16.58
CA ILE A 64 4.58 10.66 15.59
C ILE A 64 4.08 10.09 14.26
N ASP A 65 3.31 9.00 14.30
CA ASP A 65 2.84 8.37 13.05
C ASP A 65 1.83 9.22 12.30
N LEU A 66 0.93 9.90 13.02
CA LEU A 66 0.02 10.86 12.40
C LEU A 66 0.78 12.02 11.79
N LYS A 67 1.80 12.52 12.48
CA LYS A 67 2.67 13.55 11.93
C LYS A 67 3.34 13.06 10.64
N ASN A 68 3.89 11.85 10.63
CA ASN A 68 4.51 11.26 9.43
C ASN A 68 3.52 11.11 8.28
N LEU A 69 2.28 10.68 8.55
CA LEU A 69 1.24 10.57 7.52
C LEU A 69 0.81 11.95 7.00
N GLU A 70 0.66 12.95 7.87
CA GLU A 70 0.30 14.31 7.46
C GLU A 70 1.42 14.95 6.63
N GLU A 71 2.67 14.83 7.07
CA GLU A 71 3.84 15.29 6.32
C GLU A 71 3.95 14.56 4.97
N GLY A 72 3.78 13.24 4.98
CA GLY A 72 3.73 12.43 3.77
C GLY A 72 2.60 12.82 2.82
N PHE A 73 1.41 13.12 3.35
CA PHE A 73 0.27 13.57 2.56
C PHE A 73 0.52 14.93 1.91
N VAL A 74 1.07 15.89 2.66
CA VAL A 74 1.45 17.21 2.12
C VAL A 74 2.50 17.04 1.03
N HIS A 75 3.55 16.27 1.30
CA HIS A 75 4.63 16.03 0.35
C HIS A 75 4.12 15.38 -0.96
N ILE A 76 3.28 14.35 -0.86
CA ILE A 76 2.69 13.70 -2.04
C ILE A 76 1.77 14.66 -2.80
N ARG A 77 1.04 15.53 -2.11
CA ARG A 77 0.21 16.54 -2.79
C ARG A 77 1.05 17.59 -3.53
N GLU A 78 2.20 17.96 -3.00
CA GLU A 78 3.16 18.87 -3.64
C GLU A 78 3.89 18.22 -4.80
N GLU A 79 4.24 16.94 -4.69
CA GLU A 79 4.91 16.18 -5.74
C GLU A 79 3.97 15.85 -6.91
N PHE A 80 2.68 15.62 -6.63
CA PHE A 80 1.68 15.26 -7.64
C PHE A 80 0.55 16.31 -7.74
N PRO A 81 0.86 17.58 -8.06
CA PRO A 81 -0.15 18.65 -8.12
C PRO A 81 -1.21 18.43 -9.20
N GLU A 82 -0.90 17.62 -10.22
CA GLU A 82 -1.80 17.24 -11.31
C GLU A 82 -2.84 16.18 -10.92
N PHE A 83 -2.68 15.50 -9.78
CA PHE A 83 -3.55 14.41 -9.33
C PHE A 83 -4.21 14.72 -8.01
N LYS A 84 -5.41 14.15 -7.81
CA LYS A 84 -6.12 14.29 -6.54
C LYS A 84 -5.65 13.21 -5.57
N VAL A 85 -5.15 13.67 -4.42
CA VAL A 85 -4.66 12.84 -3.31
C VAL A 85 -5.68 12.85 -2.19
N CYS A 86 -6.07 11.67 -1.70
CA CYS A 86 -6.87 11.51 -0.49
C CYS A 86 -6.04 10.88 0.63
N LYS A 87 -6.49 11.05 1.88
CA LYS A 87 -5.87 10.41 3.04
C LYS A 87 -6.90 9.67 3.89
N VAL A 88 -6.47 8.57 4.51
CA VAL A 88 -7.27 7.78 5.44
C VAL A 88 -6.43 7.36 6.64
N HIS A 89 -6.86 7.71 7.85
CA HIS A 89 -6.19 7.28 9.07
C HIS A 89 -7.16 7.05 10.22
N GLY A 90 -6.67 6.38 11.27
CA GLY A 90 -7.54 5.90 12.34
C GLY A 90 -8.34 6.97 13.07
N LYS A 91 -7.76 8.17 13.25
CA LYS A 91 -8.40 9.31 13.92
C LYS A 91 -9.44 10.10 13.12
N MET A 92 -9.64 9.81 11.84
CA MET A 92 -10.72 10.46 11.07
C MET A 92 -12.08 9.95 11.54
N SER A 93 -13.09 10.81 11.48
CA SER A 93 -14.48 10.38 11.69
C SER A 93 -14.91 9.39 10.60
N SER A 94 -15.89 8.54 10.89
CA SER A 94 -16.38 7.57 9.91
C SER A 94 -16.88 8.24 8.62
N ALA A 95 -17.58 9.38 8.74
CA ALA A 95 -18.08 10.13 7.60
C ALA A 95 -16.95 10.64 6.69
N GLU A 96 -15.86 11.16 7.26
CA GLU A 96 -14.71 11.62 6.46
C GLU A 96 -13.98 10.45 5.81
N LYS A 97 -13.83 9.32 6.51
CA LYS A 97 -13.23 8.11 5.93
C LYS A 97 -14.04 7.63 4.73
N ASP A 98 -15.36 7.55 4.88
CA ASP A 98 -16.26 7.10 3.82
C ASP A 98 -16.19 8.05 2.62
N GLU A 99 -16.16 9.37 2.84
CA GLU A 99 -16.04 10.34 1.75
C GLU A 99 -14.72 10.17 0.97
N GLN A 100 -13.58 10.10 1.67
CA GLN A 100 -12.27 9.94 1.04
C GLN A 100 -12.16 8.60 0.31
N MET A 101 -12.71 7.53 0.91
CA MET A 101 -12.75 6.20 0.33
C MET A 101 -13.63 6.18 -0.93
N GLN A 102 -14.82 6.78 -0.90
CA GLN A 102 -15.68 6.89 -2.08
C GLN A 102 -15.02 7.69 -3.19
N ALA A 103 -14.33 8.79 -2.86
CA ALA A 103 -13.57 9.54 -3.85
C ALA A 103 -12.50 8.69 -4.53
N PHE A 104 -11.83 7.80 -3.77
CA PHE A 104 -10.88 6.86 -4.33
C PHE A 104 -11.55 5.75 -5.15
N ILE A 105 -12.57 5.06 -4.62
CA ILE A 105 -13.29 4.00 -5.35
C ILE A 105 -13.83 4.50 -6.70
N LEU A 106 -14.39 5.72 -6.73
CA LEU A 106 -14.95 6.33 -7.94
C LEU A 106 -13.89 6.90 -8.90
N GLY A 107 -12.59 6.73 -8.61
CA GLY A 107 -11.50 7.25 -9.42
C GLY A 107 -11.36 8.77 -9.41
N LYS A 108 -12.10 9.48 -8.53
CA LYS A 108 -11.98 10.95 -8.36
C LYS A 108 -10.64 11.32 -7.72
N ALA A 109 -10.10 10.44 -6.88
CA ALA A 109 -8.75 10.53 -6.33
C ALA A 109 -7.89 9.39 -6.89
N GLN A 110 -6.68 9.71 -7.35
CA GLN A 110 -5.78 8.74 -7.97
C GLN A 110 -4.79 8.15 -6.98
N ILE A 111 -4.49 8.89 -5.90
CA ILE A 111 -3.55 8.47 -4.85
C ILE A 111 -4.26 8.47 -3.51
N MET A 112 -4.15 7.37 -2.76
CA MET A 112 -4.60 7.28 -1.39
C MET A 112 -3.42 7.06 -0.43
N VAL A 113 -3.25 8.01 0.48
CA VAL A 113 -2.27 7.94 1.57
C VAL A 113 -2.95 7.37 2.81
N ALA A 114 -2.45 6.27 3.39
CA ALA A 114 -3.10 5.65 4.52
C ALA A 114 -2.16 5.11 5.59
N THR A 115 -2.67 4.96 6.82
CA THR A 115 -2.03 4.17 7.89
C THR A 115 -2.64 2.77 7.97
N THR A 116 -1.91 1.86 8.59
CA THR A 116 -2.18 0.42 8.54
C THR A 116 -3.27 -0.04 9.49
N VAL A 117 -3.57 0.76 10.50
CA VAL A 117 -4.42 0.35 11.63
C VAL A 117 -5.90 0.31 11.29
N ILE A 118 -6.36 0.98 10.24
CA ILE A 118 -7.79 0.96 9.87
C ILE A 118 -7.97 0.85 8.35
N GLU A 119 -7.74 -0.36 7.82
CA GLU A 119 -8.50 -0.81 6.65
C GLU A 119 -8.15 -0.15 5.29
N VAL A 120 -7.06 -0.63 4.66
CA VAL A 120 -7.11 -0.82 3.18
C VAL A 120 -8.05 -2.01 2.83
N GLY A 121 -9.11 -2.25 3.61
CA GLY A 121 -10.03 -3.39 3.47
C GLY A 121 -10.92 -3.30 2.23
N VAL A 122 -10.88 -2.14 1.57
CA VAL A 122 -11.54 -1.90 0.30
C VAL A 122 -10.59 -2.28 -0.82
N ASN A 123 -10.96 -3.35 -1.52
CA ASN A 123 -10.33 -3.75 -2.75
C ASN A 123 -10.86 -2.87 -3.89
N VAL A 124 -10.01 -1.98 -4.40
CA VAL A 124 -10.28 -1.21 -5.62
C VAL A 124 -9.60 -1.93 -6.79
N PRO A 125 -10.35 -2.53 -7.75
CA PRO A 125 -9.77 -3.30 -8.85
C PRO A 125 -8.76 -2.53 -9.71
N ASN A 126 -8.93 -1.21 -9.79
CA ASN A 126 -8.09 -0.30 -10.56
C ASN A 126 -6.84 0.18 -9.80
N ALA A 127 -6.73 -0.14 -8.51
CA ALA A 127 -5.56 0.18 -7.72
C ALA A 127 -4.49 -0.90 -7.93
N SER A 128 -3.57 -0.65 -8.86
CA SER A 128 -2.56 -1.62 -9.28
C SER A 128 -1.20 -1.40 -8.62
N VAL A 129 -0.97 -0.25 -7.97
CA VAL A 129 0.31 0.07 -7.31
C VAL A 129 0.12 0.20 -5.80
N MET A 130 0.90 -0.56 -5.04
CA MET A 130 1.02 -0.46 -3.59
C MET A 130 2.42 0.03 -3.26
N VAL A 131 2.55 1.17 -2.58
CA VAL A 131 3.79 1.68 -2.02
C VAL A 131 3.71 1.55 -0.50
N ILE A 132 4.69 0.88 0.09
CA ILE A 132 4.81 0.73 1.54
C ILE A 132 6.04 1.53 1.95
N GLU A 133 5.80 2.68 2.57
CA GLU A 133 6.85 3.51 3.15
C GLU A 133 7.37 2.88 4.45
N ASN A 134 8.66 3.07 4.73
CA ASN A 134 9.34 2.51 5.89
C ASN A 134 9.01 1.03 6.10
N ALA A 135 9.13 0.24 5.02
CA ALA A 135 8.74 -1.17 4.96
C ALA A 135 9.46 -2.03 6.02
N GLU A 136 10.62 -1.59 6.51
CA GLU A 136 11.36 -2.25 7.59
C GLU A 136 10.63 -2.23 8.94
N ARG A 137 9.64 -1.36 9.10
CA ARG A 137 8.80 -1.27 10.32
C ARG A 137 7.64 -2.27 10.33
N PHE A 138 7.47 -3.03 9.25
CA PHE A 138 6.41 -4.01 9.11
C PHE A 138 6.89 -5.43 9.36
N GLY A 139 6.05 -6.23 10.00
CA GLY A 139 6.23 -7.68 10.00
C GLY A 139 6.01 -8.27 8.61
N LEU A 140 6.71 -9.37 8.28
CA LEU A 140 6.58 -10.05 7.00
C LEU A 140 5.13 -10.44 6.65
N SER A 141 4.35 -10.85 7.67
CA SER A 141 2.93 -11.16 7.52
C SER A 141 2.09 -9.95 7.12
N GLN A 142 2.37 -8.77 7.69
CA GLN A 142 1.69 -7.52 7.35
C GLN A 142 2.02 -7.08 5.92
N LEU A 143 3.29 -7.18 5.51
CA LEU A 143 3.72 -6.91 4.13
C LEU A 143 3.02 -7.85 3.14
N HIS A 144 2.92 -9.15 3.48
CA HIS A 144 2.21 -10.13 2.65
C HIS A 144 0.71 -9.79 2.52
N GLN A 145 0.07 -9.37 3.61
CA GLN A 145 -1.33 -8.95 3.60
C GLN A 145 -1.54 -7.68 2.76
N LEU A 146 -0.67 -6.67 2.89
CA LEU A 146 -0.74 -5.44 2.11
C LEU A 146 -0.50 -5.71 0.62
N ARG A 147 0.49 -6.53 0.28
CA ARG A 147 0.75 -7.00 -1.09
C ARG A 147 -0.50 -7.65 -1.70
N GLY A 148 -1.23 -8.47 -0.93
CA GLY A 148 -2.43 -9.14 -1.39
C GLY A 148 -3.65 -8.24 -1.69
N ARG A 149 -3.57 -6.94 -1.36
CA ARG A 149 -4.64 -5.96 -1.62
C ARG A 149 -4.56 -5.32 -3.00
N VAL A 150 -3.47 -5.54 -3.73
CA VAL A 150 -3.34 -5.22 -5.16
C VAL A 150 -3.31 -6.50 -6.00
N GLY A 151 -3.49 -6.40 -7.32
CA GLY A 151 -3.46 -7.57 -8.20
C GLY A 151 -4.76 -8.38 -8.24
N ARG A 152 -5.90 -7.67 -8.21
CA ARG A 152 -7.24 -8.24 -8.39
C ARG A 152 -7.91 -7.88 -9.72
N GLY A 153 -7.29 -7.00 -10.52
CA GLY A 153 -7.63 -6.77 -11.91
C GLY A 153 -6.81 -7.64 -12.87
N ALA A 154 -7.11 -7.54 -14.18
CA ALA A 154 -6.34 -8.20 -15.25
C ALA A 154 -4.98 -7.51 -15.53
N GLU A 155 -4.78 -6.33 -14.94
CA GLU A 155 -3.60 -5.49 -15.14
C GLU A 155 -2.42 -5.92 -14.27
N GLN A 156 -1.20 -5.63 -14.76
CA GLN A 156 0.01 -5.87 -13.98
C GLN A 156 -0.01 -5.01 -12.72
N SER A 157 0.19 -5.64 -11.56
CA SER A 157 0.24 -4.95 -10.28
C SER A 157 1.65 -4.94 -9.71
N TYR A 158 1.93 -3.91 -8.91
CA TYR A 158 3.25 -3.61 -8.37
C TYR A 158 3.14 -3.40 -6.86
N CYS A 159 4.07 -4.01 -6.13
CA CYS A 159 4.25 -3.77 -4.69
C CYS A 159 5.65 -3.22 -4.48
N ILE A 160 5.73 -1.99 -4.00
CA ILE A 160 6.98 -1.25 -3.84
C ILE A 160 7.23 -1.12 -2.35
N LEU A 161 8.34 -1.68 -1.91
CA LEU A 161 8.80 -1.62 -0.52
C LEU A 161 9.87 -0.53 -0.45
N ALA A 162 9.52 0.62 0.12
CA ALA A 162 10.46 1.71 0.36
C ALA A 162 11.04 1.58 1.76
N THR A 163 12.36 1.50 1.86
CA THR A 163 13.08 1.50 3.14
C THR A 163 14.04 2.67 3.21
N ASP A 164 14.20 3.23 4.40
CA ASP A 164 15.20 4.27 4.62
C ASP A 164 16.61 3.67 4.54
N TYR A 165 17.51 4.39 3.86
CA TYR A 165 18.91 4.01 3.79
C TYR A 165 19.58 4.36 5.12
N LYS A 166 19.82 3.35 5.97
CA LYS A 166 20.79 3.52 7.06
C LYS A 166 22.20 3.44 6.46
N LEU A 167 22.87 4.59 6.35
CA LEU A 167 24.33 4.62 6.32
C LEU A 167 24.79 3.95 7.61
N ALA A 168 25.36 2.75 7.48
CA ALA A 168 26.10 2.10 8.56
C ALA A 168 27.42 2.84 8.83
#